data_AF-A0A227HCD8-F1
#
_entry.id   AF-A0A227HCD8-F1
#
_cell.length_a   1.000
_cell.length_b   1.000
_cell.length_c   1.000
_cell.angle_alpha   90.00
_cell.angle_beta   90.00
_cell.angle_gamma   90.00
#
_symmetry.space_group_name_H-M   'P 1'
#
loop_
_entity.id
_entity.type
_entity.pdbx_description
1 polymer ?
#
loop_
_entity_poly.entity_id
_entity_poly.type
_entity_poly.pdbx_seq_one_letter_code
_entity_poly.pdbx_strand_id
1 'polypeptide(L)' 'STHIVGTSGGSKGDMVESIELSSQGKINPSFMITHVGGLQAAPHTILNQLDIPGGKKLIYPHIDLPLTAIDDFLS' A
#
# COMPACT_ATOMS: atom_id res chain seq x y z
N SER A 1 32.83 15.40 6.43
CA SER A 1 31.85 15.48 7.51
C SER A 1 30.65 14.63 7.11
N THR A 2 30.19 13.72 7.97
CA THR A 2 29.00 12.92 7.68
C THR A 2 27.80 13.63 8.29
N HIS A 3 26.95 14.22 7.47
CA HIS A 3 25.70 14.82 7.93
C HIS A 3 24.64 13.73 8.03
N ILE A 4 24.21 13.42 9.26
CA ILE A 4 23.08 12.54 9.51
C ILE A 4 21.81 13.39 9.43
N VAL A 5 20.92 13.03 8.52
CA VAL A 5 19.64 13.72 8.32
C VAL A 5 18.52 12.72 8.62
N GLY A 6 17.61 13.09 9.52
CA GLY A 6 16.38 12.34 9.77
C GLY A 6 15.29 12.75 8.78
N THR A 7 14.56 11.78 8.23
CA THR A 7 13.41 12.03 7.36
C THR A 7 12.13 11.74 8.13
N SER A 8 11.20 12.70 8.21
CA SER A 8 9.91 12.52 8.89
C SER A 8 8.78 12.03 7.97
N GLY A 9 9.06 11.84 6.68
CA GLY A 9 8.09 11.46 5.65
C GLY A 9 8.36 12.20 4.34
N GLY A 10 7.30 12.44 3.57
CA GLY A 10 7.35 13.19 2.32
C GLY A 10 6.75 14.59 2.44
N SER A 11 7.30 15.54 1.68
CA SER A 11 6.76 16.88 1.50
C SER A 11 5.60 16.90 0.48
N LYS A 12 4.90 18.04 0.36
CA LYS A 12 3.94 18.25 -0.73
C LYS A 12 4.61 18.13 -2.11
N GLY A 13 5.86 18.59 -2.22
CA GLY A 13 6.63 18.48 -3.47
C GLY A 13 6.87 17.02 -3.84
N ASP A 14 7.27 16.20 -2.87
CA ASP A 14 7.53 14.77 -3.07
C ASP A 14 6.26 14.03 -3.53
N MET A 15 5.09 14.43 -3.02
CA MET A 15 3.81 13.87 -3.45
C MET A 15 3.48 14.24 -4.90
N VAL A 16 3.67 15.50 -5.30
CA VAL A 16 3.44 15.94 -6.69
C VAL A 16 4.39 15.22 -7.64
N GLU A 17 5.67 15.13 -7.29
CA GLU A 17 6.68 14.39 -8.06
C GLU A 17 6.30 12.92 -8.18
N SER A 18 5.89 12.27 -7.09
CA SER A 18 5.45 10.87 -7.09
C SER A 18 4.25 10.64 -8.02
N ILE A 19 3.27 11.55 -8.02
CA ILE A 19 2.10 11.47 -8.92
C ILE A 19 2.54 11.63 -10.38
N GLU A 20 3.41 12.60 -10.68
CA GLU A 20 3.90 12.84 -12.05
C GLU A 20 4.73 11.67 -12.58
N LEU A 21 5.62 11.11 -11.75
CA LEU A 21 6.39 9.92 -12.13
C LEU A 21 5.48 8.70 -12.31
N SER A 22 4.41 8.59 -11.51
CA SER A 22 3.43 7.50 -11.64
C SER A 22 2.61 7.64 -12.92
N SER A 23 2.16 8.86 -13.25
CA SER A 23 1.37 9.13 -14.46
C SER A 23 2.18 8.90 -15.74
N GLN A 24 3.49 9.17 -15.70
CA GLN A 24 4.43 8.86 -16.77
C GLN A 24 4.84 7.38 -16.83
N GLY A 25 4.36 6.54 -15.91
CA GLY A 25 4.73 5.11 -15.83
C GLY A 25 6.17 4.84 -15.40
N LYS A 26 6.89 5.85 -14.90
CA LYS A 26 8.27 5.72 -14.42
C LYS A 26 8.36 5.04 -13.06
N ILE A 27 7.31 5.20 -12.24
CA ILE A 27 7.12 4.43 -11.01
C ILE A 27 5.75 3.76 -11.05
N ASN A 28 5.63 2.56 -10.49
CA ASN A 28 4.36 1.87 -10.38
C ASN A 28 4.13 1.43 -8.92
N PRO A 29 3.32 2.17 -8.14
CA PRO A 29 3.05 1.83 -6.74
C PRO A 29 2.23 0.53 -6.59
N SER A 30 1.59 0.05 -7.66
CA SER A 30 0.70 -1.12 -7.63
C SER A 30 1.43 -2.43 -7.34
N PHE A 31 2.71 -2.54 -7.72
CA PHE A 31 3.53 -3.73 -7.43
C PHE A 31 3.71 -4.00 -5.93
N MET A 32 3.46 -3.01 -5.08
CA MET A 32 3.56 -3.20 -3.64
C MET A 32 2.29 -3.80 -3.03
N ILE A 33 1.16 -3.79 -3.74
CA ILE A 33 -0.11 -4.35 -3.24
C ILE A 33 -0.02 -5.87 -3.33
N THR A 34 -0.31 -6.54 -2.21
CA THR A 34 -0.29 -8.01 -2.11
C THR A 34 -1.65 -8.57 -1.75
N HIS A 35 -2.51 -7.76 -1.12
CA HIS A 35 -3.83 -8.16 -0.70
C HIS A 35 -4.84 -7.04 -0.95
N VAL A 36 -6.07 -7.42 -1.23
CA VAL A 36 -7.23 -6.52 -1.35
C VAL A 36 -8.36 -7.03 -0.45
N GLY A 37 -9.11 -6.13 0.17
CA GLY A 37 -10.24 -6.47 1.03
C GLY A 37 -11.24 -5.32 1.14
N GLY A 38 -12.38 -5.57 1.78
CA GLY A 38 -13.35 -4.53 2.07
C GLY A 38 -13.23 -3.92 3.47
N LEU A 39 -14.09 -2.96 3.80
CA LEU A 39 -13.97 -2.21 5.08
C LEU A 39 -14.02 -3.13 6.31
N GLN A 40 -14.87 -4.16 6.28
CA GLN A 40 -14.98 -5.17 7.33
C GLN A 40 -13.68 -5.94 7.61
N ALA A 41 -12.75 -6.02 6.65
CA ALA A 41 -11.48 -6.70 6.82
C ALA A 41 -10.45 -5.84 7.59
N ALA A 42 -10.64 -4.51 7.65
CA ALA A 42 -9.66 -3.59 8.21
C ALA A 42 -9.34 -3.83 9.70
N PRO A 43 -10.30 -4.05 10.62
CA PRO A 43 -10.00 -4.22 12.05
C PRO A 43 -9.07 -5.41 12.32
N HIS A 44 -9.38 -6.58 11.74
CA HIS A 44 -8.54 -7.77 11.88
C HIS A 44 -7.18 -7.58 11.22
N THR A 45 -7.14 -6.95 10.03
CA THR A 45 -5.90 -6.71 9.29
C THR A 45 -4.94 -5.81 10.06
N ILE A 46 -5.45 -4.74 10.68
CA ILE A 46 -4.64 -3.80 11.47
C ILE A 46 -4.13 -4.47 12.74
N LEU A 47 -4.99 -5.19 13.46
CA LEU A 47 -4.63 -5.84 14.72
C LEU A 47 -3.53 -6.90 14.53
N ASN A 48 -3.57 -7.63 13.41
CA ASN A 48 -2.67 -8.76 13.13
C ASN A 48 -1.68 -8.45 11.99
N GLN A 49 -1.36 -7.18 11.74
CA GLN A 49 -0.62 -6.76 10.55
C GLN A 49 0.77 -7.42 10.44
N LEU A 50 1.42 -7.71 11.56
CA LEU A 50 2.74 -8.36 11.60
C LEU A 50 2.66 -9.86 11.28
N ASP A 51 1.54 -10.50 11.57
CA ASP A 51 1.33 -11.93 11.34
C ASP A 51 0.82 -12.20 9.91
N ILE A 52 0.23 -11.20 9.26
CA ILE A 52 -0.27 -11.29 7.88
C ILE A 52 0.86 -10.96 6.90
N PRO A 53 1.37 -11.94 6.13
CA PRO A 53 2.50 -11.74 5.24
C PRO A 53 2.19 -10.77 4.08
N GLY A 54 3.23 -10.37 3.35
CA GLY A 54 3.12 -9.51 2.17
C GLY A 54 3.29 -8.02 2.45
N GLY A 55 3.30 -7.23 1.38
CA GLY A 55 3.51 -5.79 1.41
C GLY A 55 2.26 -5.01 1.81
N LYS A 56 1.74 -4.21 0.88
CA LYS A 56 0.58 -3.34 1.10
C LYS A 56 -0.74 -4.13 1.02
N LYS A 57 -1.65 -3.80 1.92
CA LYS A 57 -3.02 -4.30 2.00
C LYS A 57 -3.96 -3.16 1.62
N LEU A 58 -4.70 -3.29 0.53
CA LEU A 58 -5.59 -2.25 0.01
C LEU A 58 -7.04 -2.54 0.45
N ILE A 59 -7.71 -1.54 1.02
CA ILE A 59 -9.08 -1.64 1.50
C ILE A 59 -10.02 -0.84 0.61
N TYR A 60 -11.00 -1.51 0.01
CA TYR A 60 -12.09 -0.90 -0.75
C TYR A 60 -13.33 -0.75 0.14
N PRO A 61 -13.69 0.47 0.57
CA PRO A 61 -14.67 0.65 1.64
C PRO A 61 -16.09 0.15 1.32
N HIS A 62 -16.43 0.00 0.04
CA HIS A 62 -17.79 -0.27 -0.45
C HIS A 62 -17.96 -1.68 -1.02
N ILE A 63 -17.03 -2.60 -0.77
CA ILE A 63 -17.08 -3.98 -1.25
C ILE A 63 -17.10 -4.92 -0.05
N ASP A 64 -17.97 -5.93 -0.08
CA ASP A 64 -17.91 -7.04 0.88
C ASP A 64 -16.95 -8.11 0.36
N LEU A 65 -15.71 -8.04 0.83
CA LEU A 65 -14.60 -8.92 0.46
C LEU A 65 -13.74 -9.18 1.72
N PRO A 66 -13.42 -10.44 2.05
CA PRO A 66 -12.40 -10.72 3.06
C PRO A 66 -11.03 -10.20 2.60
N LEU A 67 -10.06 -10.06 3.51
CA LEU A 67 -8.69 -9.78 3.07
C LEU A 67 -8.18 -10.96 2.23
N THR A 68 -8.00 -10.74 0.94
CA THR A 68 -7.70 -11.78 -0.05
C THR A 68 -6.37 -11.47 -0.71
N ALA A 69 -5.48 -12.46 -0.85
CA ALA A 69 -4.22 -12.26 -1.57
C ALA A 69 -4.51 -12.06 -3.05
N ILE A 70 -3.75 -11.18 -3.72
CA ILE A 70 -3.95 -10.95 -5.16
C ILE A 70 -3.72 -12.24 -5.96
N ASP A 71 -2.77 -13.06 -5.52
CA ASP A 71 -2.45 -14.34 -6.16
C ASP A 71 -3.63 -15.32 -6.16
N ASP A 72 -4.54 -15.23 -5.19
CA ASP A 72 -5.74 -16.07 -5.10
C ASP A 72 -6.77 -15.78 -6.22
N PHE A 73 -6.63 -14.65 -6.93
CA PHE A 73 -7.50 -14.29 -8.07
C PHE A 73 -6.99 -14.80 -9.43
N LEU A 74 -5.77 -15.33 -9.51
CA LEU A 74 -5.14 -15.75 -10.77
C LEU A 74 -5.60 -17.15 -11.25
N SER A 75 -6.74 -17.64 -10.76
CA SER A 75 -7.32 -18.95 -11.11
C SER A 75 -7.53 -19.13 -12.61
#